data_AF-A0A3N5VV89-F1
#
_entry.id   AF-A0A3N5VV89-F1
#
_cell.length_a   1.000
_cell.length_b   1.000
_cell.length_c   1.000
_cell.angle_alpha   90.00
_cell.angle_beta   90.00
_cell.angle_gamma   90.00
#
_symmetry.space_group_name_H-M   'P 1'
#
loop_
_entity.id
_entity.type
_entity.pdbx_description
1 polymer ?
#
loop_
_entity_poly.entity_id
_entity_poly.type
_entity_poly.pdbx_seq_one_letter_code
_entity_poly.pdbx_strand_id
1 'polypeptide(L)' 'MKIASIVLSSLTILMVLSQLICGLWMQSQAVIDPSSVTFHARLGISTVVIALITVIVMLIYVIKH' A
#
# COMPACT_ATOMS: atom_id res chain seq x y z
N MET A 1 -15.23 6.07 -13.25
CA MET A 1 -14.75 4.84 -12.56
C MET A 1 -13.35 4.44 -13.01
N LYS A 2 -13.07 4.34 -14.33
CA LYS A 2 -11.73 4.00 -14.84
C LYS A 2 -10.60 4.89 -14.28
N ILE A 3 -10.76 6.22 -14.31
CA ILE A 3 -9.75 7.16 -13.79
C ILE A 3 -9.52 6.96 -12.28
N ALA A 4 -10.60 6.83 -11.50
CA ALA A 4 -10.50 6.60 -10.05
C ALA A 4 -9.79 5.27 -9.74
N SER A 5 -10.10 4.20 -10.46
CA SER A 5 -9.42 2.90 -10.31
C SER A 5 -7.96 2.94 -10.74
N ILE A 6 -7.60 3.72 -11.78
CA ILE A 6 -6.22 3.92 -12.22
C ILE A 6 -5.43 4.66 -11.15
N VAL A 7 -5.98 5.75 -10.61
CA VAL A 7 -5.33 6.54 -9.54
C VAL A 7 -5.16 5.69 -8.28
N LEU A 8 -6.22 5.00 -7.83
CA LEU A 8 -6.18 4.11 -6.67
C LEU A 8 -5.15 2.98 -6.83
N SER A 9 -5.15 2.30 -7.98
CA SER A 9 -4.18 1.24 -8.27
C SER A 9 -2.74 1.77 -8.28
N SER A 10 -2.54 2.95 -8.87
CA SER A 10 -1.21 3.59 -8.92
C SER A 10 -0.72 3.95 -7.52
N LEU A 11 -1.60 4.49 -6.67
CA LEU A 11 -1.30 4.78 -5.27
C LEU A 11 -1.00 3.50 -4.49
N THR A 12 -1.78 2.44 -4.66
CA THR A 12 -1.52 1.15 -4.02
C THR A 12 -0.14 0.61 -4.41
N ILE A 13 0.21 0.63 -5.69
CA ILE A 13 1.53 0.18 -6.17
C ILE A 13 2.64 1.04 -5.54
N LEU A 14 2.49 2.36 -5.53
CA LEU A 14 3.48 3.26 -4.96
C LEU A 14 3.68 3.01 -3.46
N MET A 15 2.61 2.79 -2.71
CA MET A 15 2.69 2.47 -1.29
C MET A 15 3.33 1.11 -1.02
N VAL A 16 2.99 0.08 -1.81
CA VAL A 16 3.62 -1.24 -1.71
C VAL A 16 5.13 -1.15 -2.01
N LEU A 17 5.53 -0.42 -3.04
CA LEU A 17 6.94 -0.22 -3.38
C LEU A 17 7.68 0.52 -2.26
N SER A 18 7.09 1.59 -1.72
CA SER A 18 7.67 2.31 -0.57
C SER A 18 7.84 1.38 0.64
N GLN A 19 6.85 0.54 0.90
CA GLN A 19 6.86 -0.42 2.00
C GLN A 19 7.89 -1.55 1.80
N LEU A 20 8.07 -2.00 0.55
CA LEU A 20 9.09 -2.96 0.17
C LEU A 20 10.49 -2.37 0.36
N ILE A 21 10.72 -1.15 -0.13
CA ILE A 21 12.01 -0.45 0.00
C ILE A 21 12.34 -0.23 1.47
N CYS A 22 11.39 0.23 2.29
CA CYS A 22 11.67 0.44 3.71
C CYS A 22 11.87 -0.88 4.48
N GLY A 23 11.19 -1.96 4.10
CA GLY A 23 11.42 -3.29 4.65
C GLY A 23 12.82 -3.83 4.32
N LEU A 24 13.24 -3.72 3.06
CA LEU A 24 14.58 -4.12 2.61
C LEU A 24 15.67 -3.26 3.26
N TRP A 25 15.43 -1.96 3.41
CA TRP A 25 16.35 -1.07 4.12
C TRP A 25 16.51 -1.50 5.58
N MET A 26 15.40 -1.70 6.32
CA MET A 26 15.47 -2.19 7.70
C MET A 26 16.21 -3.53 7.82
N GLN A 27 16.00 -4.45 6.87
CA GLN A 27 16.70 -5.73 6.83
C GLN A 27 18.22 -5.57 6.68
N SER A 28 18.68 -4.53 5.97
CA SER A 28 20.11 -4.25 5.77
C SER A 28 20.79 -3.56 6.96
N GLN A 29 20.04 -3.12 7.98
CA GLN A 29 20.59 -2.44 9.14
C GLN A 29 21.04 -3.43 10.21
N ALA A 30 22.24 -3.22 10.77
CA ALA A 30 22.76 -4.03 11.88
C ALA A 30 21.96 -3.84 13.19
N VAL A 31 21.36 -2.66 13.38
CA VAL A 31 20.47 -2.34 14.49
C VAL A 31 19.25 -1.65 13.91
N ILE A 32 18.06 -2.18 14.20
CA ILE A 32 16.79 -1.63 13.73
C ILE A 32 16.22 -0.70 14.78
N ASP A 33 15.95 0.54 14.38
CA ASP A 33 15.28 1.51 15.24
C ASP A 33 13.77 1.19 15.35
N PRO A 34 13.19 1.15 16.57
CA PRO A 34 11.77 0.85 16.76
C PRO A 34 10.83 1.86 16.06
N SER A 35 11.29 3.09 15.82
CA SER A 35 10.55 4.08 15.02
C SER A 35 10.41 3.66 13.56
N SER A 36 11.41 2.96 13.00
CA SER A 36 11.38 2.47 11.62
C SER A 36 10.37 1.34 11.45
N VAL A 37 10.29 0.45 12.44
CA VAL A 37 9.30 -0.65 12.47
C VAL A 37 7.88 -0.10 12.57
N THR A 38 7.66 0.88 13.46
CA THR A 38 6.34 1.51 13.60
C THR A 38 5.94 2.29 12.35
N PHE A 39 6.88 2.95 11.67
CA PHE A 39 6.63 3.60 10.39
C PHE A 39 6.26 2.58 9.30
N HIS A 40 7.02 1.49 9.16
CA HIS A 40 6.71 0.41 8.22
C HIS A 40 5.32 -0.19 8.48
N ALA A 41 4.97 -0.45 9.74
CA ALA A 41 3.67 -0.97 10.12
C ALA A 41 2.52 0.00 9.79
N ARG A 42 2.70 1.31 10.05
CA ARG A 42 1.72 2.35 9.69
C ARG A 42 1.51 2.46 8.18
N LEU A 43 2.60 2.39 7.41
CA LEU A 43 2.52 2.30 5.95
C LEU A 43 1.77 1.04 5.53
N GLY A 44 2.10 -0.12 6.11
CA GLY A 44 1.40 -1.39 5.91
C GLY A 44 -0.10 -1.30 6.10
N ILE A 45 -0.53 -0.79 7.24
CA ILE A 45 -1.95 -0.63 7.55
C ILE A 45 -2.62 0.29 6.53
N SER A 46 -1.98 1.43 6.20
CA SER A 46 -2.52 2.39 5.22
C SER A 46 -2.65 1.77 3.83
N THR A 47 -1.65 1.01 3.38
CA THR A 47 -1.65 0.28 2.10
C THR A 47 -2.78 -0.72 2.04
N VAL A 48 -3.00 -1.50 3.12
CA VAL A 48 -4.09 -2.49 3.19
C VAL A 48 -5.45 -1.81 3.11
N VAL A 49 -5.66 -0.71 3.83
CA VAL A 49 -6.91 0.05 3.79
C VAL A 49 -7.19 0.55 2.38
N ILE A 50 -6.20 1.15 1.71
CA ILE A 50 -6.36 1.63 0.32
C ILE A 50 -6.61 0.46 -0.62
N ALA A 51 -5.89 -0.66 -0.48
CA ALA A 51 -6.09 -1.84 -1.31
C ALA A 51 -7.52 -2.40 -1.19
N LEU A 52 -8.08 -2.46 0.03
CA LEU A 52 -9.47 -2.87 0.25
C LEU A 52 -10.46 -1.93 -0.44
N ILE A 53 -10.26 -0.62 -0.33
CA ILE A 53 -11.08 0.38 -1.03
C ILE A 53 -10.98 0.18 -2.55
N THR A 54 -9.76 -0.02 -3.07
CA THR A 54 -9.53 -0.28 -4.49
C THR A 54 -10.30 -1.53 -4.95
N VAL A 55 -10.22 -2.64 -4.21
CA VAL A 55 -10.94 -3.88 -4.53
C VAL A 55 -12.45 -3.66 -4.53
N ILE A 56 -13.01 -2.98 -3.52
CA ILE A 56 -14.45 -2.69 -3.45
C ILE A 56 -14.90 -1.87 -4.66
N VAL A 57 -14.16 -0.80 -5.01
CA VAL A 57 -14.46 0.04 -6.19
C VAL A 57 -14.38 -0.77 -7.47
N MET A 58 -13.40 -1.68 -7.59
CA MET A 58 -13.22 -2.55 -8.76
C MET A 58 -14.35 -3.56 -8.88
N LEU A 59 -14.77 -4.19 -7.77
CA LEU A 59 -15.92 -5.11 -7.73
C LEU A 59 -17.22 -4.41 -8.12
N ILE A 60 -17.48 -3.21 -7.60
CA ILE A 60 -18.66 -2.41 -7.98
C ILE A 60 -18.62 -2.12 -9.48
N TYR A 61 -17.46 -1.77 -10.03
CA TYR A 61 -17.31 -1.50 -11.46
C TYR A 61 -17.59 -2.75 -12.31
N VAL A 62 -17.09 -3.92 -11.91
CA VAL A 62 -17.30 -5.20 -12.63
C VAL A 62 -18.74 -5.68 -12.52
N ILE A 63 -19.39 -5.58 -11.37
CA ILE A 63 -20.78 -6.03 -11.19
C ILE A 63 -21.77 -5.14 -11.94
N LYS A 64 -21.46 -3.85 -12.07
CA LYS A 64 -22.34 -2.86 -12.69
C LYS A 64 -22.17 -2.77 -14.21
N HIS A 65 -21.27 -3.57 -14.80
CA HIS A 65 -20.94 -3.57 -16.22
C HIS A 65 -21.17 -4.97 -16.81
#